data_AF-A0A2V6KE13-F1
#
_entry.id   AF-A0A2V6KE13-F1
#
_cell.length_a   1.000
_cell.length_b   1.000
_cell.length_c   1.000
_cell.angle_alpha   90.00
_cell.angle_beta   90.00
_cell.angle_gamma   90.00
#
_symmetry.space_group_name_H-M   'P 1'
#
loop_
_entity.id
_entity.type
_entity.pdbx_description
1 polymer ?
#
loop_
_entity_poly.entity_id
_entity_poly.type
_entity_poly.pdbx_seq_one_letter_code
_entity_poly.pdbx_strand_id
1 'polypeptide(L)'
;MKPISAIVGKSNRFPPIDCNYRPMPLDGYRGRCLRTRTPHFQNISGEYFQNEARHDFLMEAVCFVLIVFTAAAPLVIAAHAVADLCRAFAQI
;
A
#
# COMPACT_ATOMS: atom_id res chain seq x y z
N MET A 1 -15.17 7.33 47.17
CA MET A 1 -14.20 6.29 47.57
C MET A 1 -13.49 5.77 46.34
N LYS A 2 -12.15 5.79 46.34
CA LYS A 2 -11.29 5.19 45.31
C LYS A 2 -10.71 3.90 45.89
N PRO A 3 -10.73 2.76 45.19
CA PRO A 3 -9.76 1.71 45.42
C PRO A 3 -8.55 1.86 44.49
N ILE A 4 -7.43 1.33 44.97
CA ILE A 4 -6.06 1.50 44.50
C ILE A 4 -5.60 0.25 43.72
N SER A 5 -4.90 0.53 42.61
CA SER A 5 -3.87 -0.24 41.87
C SER A 5 -4.00 -1.76 41.62
N ALA A 6 -3.85 -2.14 40.35
CA ALA A 6 -2.87 -3.15 39.96
C ALA A 6 -2.49 -2.95 38.48
N ILE A 7 -1.19 -2.79 38.22
CA ILE A 7 -0.61 -2.83 36.87
C ILE A 7 -0.63 -4.28 36.42
N VAL A 8 -1.42 -4.59 35.38
CA VAL A 8 -1.39 -5.89 34.68
C VAL A 8 -0.81 -5.66 33.29
N GLY A 9 0.16 -6.50 32.94
CA GLY A 9 1.11 -6.32 31.85
C GLY A 9 0.53 -6.17 30.46
N LYS A 10 1.38 -5.57 29.61
CA LYS A 10 1.27 -5.45 28.16
C LYS A 10 0.91 -6.81 27.54
N SER A 11 -0.35 -6.94 27.13
CA SER A 11 -0.84 -7.96 26.22
C SER A 11 -1.61 -7.23 25.12
N ASN A 12 -1.25 -7.48 23.86
CA ASN A 12 -1.85 -6.90 22.65
C ASN A 12 -3.32 -7.30 22.50
N ARG A 13 -4.18 -6.85 23.42
CA ARG A 13 -5.61 -6.97 23.28
C ARG A 13 -6.07 -5.74 22.53
N PHE A 14 -6.57 -5.97 21.31
CA PHE A 14 -7.34 -5.00 20.52
C PHE A 14 -8.24 -4.16 21.45
N PRO A 15 -8.41 -2.85 21.16
CA PRO A 15 -9.18 -1.97 22.03
C PRO A 15 -10.52 -2.62 22.34
N PRO A 16 -11.01 -2.55 23.59
CA PRO A 16 -12.28 -3.16 23.95
C PRO A 16 -13.37 -2.56 23.05
N ILE A 17 -13.81 -3.34 22.07
CA ILE A 17 -14.96 -3.01 21.26
C ILE A 17 -16.13 -3.23 22.21
N ASP A 18 -16.80 -2.14 22.60
CA ASP A 18 -18.04 -2.23 23.35
C ASP A 18 -19.11 -2.77 22.38
N CYS A 19 -19.24 -4.10 22.32
CA CYS A 19 -20.21 -4.78 21.47
C CYS A 19 -21.66 -4.57 21.94
N ASN A 20 -21.88 -3.83 23.02
CA ASN A 20 -23.20 -3.43 23.49
C ASN A 20 -23.63 -2.09 22.91
N TYR A 21 -23.59 -1.95 21.58
CA TYR A 21 -24.29 -0.85 20.94
C TYR A 21 -25.80 -1.07 21.09
N ARG A 22 -26.38 -0.57 22.18
CA ARG A 22 -27.83 -0.38 22.27
C ARG A 22 -28.13 0.96 21.59
N PRO A 23 -28.88 0.98 20.48
CA PRO A 23 -29.38 2.24 19.96
C PRO A 23 -30.25 2.85 21.06
N MET A 24 -29.82 4.00 21.60
CA MET A 24 -30.62 4.81 22.50
C MET A 24 -31.94 5.10 21.78
N PRO A 25 -33.11 4.74 22.32
CA PRO A 25 -34.36 5.17 21.73
C PRO A 25 -34.46 6.67 22.01
N LEU A 26 -34.05 7.50 21.03
CA LEU A 26 -34.39 8.91 21.02
C LEU A 26 -35.88 9.02 20.68
N ASP A 27 -36.73 8.72 21.66
CA ASP A 27 -38.15 9.08 21.62
C ASP A 27 -38.24 10.62 21.63
N GLY A 28 -38.22 11.20 20.44
CA GLY A 28 -38.42 12.64 20.22
C GLY A 28 -37.52 13.29 19.18
N TYR A 29 -36.43 12.65 18.73
CA TYR A 29 -35.55 13.26 17.72
C TYR A 29 -35.95 12.81 16.31
N ARG A 30 -36.87 13.56 15.68
CA ARG A 30 -36.99 13.59 14.21
C ARG A 30 -35.79 14.35 13.64
N GLY A 31 -34.62 13.71 13.70
CA GLY A 31 -33.55 14.06 12.77
C GLY A 31 -34.12 13.85 11.39
N ARG A 32 -34.29 14.92 10.60
CA ARG A 32 -34.33 14.74 9.15
C ARG A 32 -33.13 13.88 8.85
N CYS A 33 -33.34 12.66 8.37
CA CYS A 33 -32.30 11.91 7.70
C CYS A 33 -31.88 12.78 6.50
N LEU A 34 -30.98 13.74 6.75
CA LEU A 34 -29.96 14.07 5.80
C LEU A 34 -29.30 12.73 5.57
N ARG A 35 -29.74 12.07 4.51
CA ARG A 35 -29.04 10.98 3.87
C ARG A 35 -27.73 11.62 3.42
N THR A 36 -26.82 11.83 4.36
CA THR A 36 -25.40 11.81 4.10
C THR A 36 -25.24 10.44 3.49
N ARG A 37 -25.31 10.41 2.16
CA ARG A 37 -24.93 9.28 1.34
C ARG A 37 -23.51 9.07 1.79
N THR A 38 -23.34 8.21 2.80
CA THR A 38 -22.04 7.69 3.18
C THR A 38 -21.45 7.27 1.85
N PRO A 39 -20.36 7.90 1.37
CA PRO A 39 -19.75 7.44 0.15
C PRO A 39 -19.52 5.96 0.42
N HIS A 40 -20.13 5.14 -0.43
CA HIS A 40 -20.07 3.69 -0.29
C HIS A 40 -18.62 3.35 0.02
N PHE A 41 -18.33 2.51 1.01
CA PHE A 41 -16.94 2.19 1.37
C PHE A 41 -16.10 1.76 0.14
N GLN A 42 -16.77 1.25 -0.90
CA GLN A 42 -16.24 0.92 -2.23
C GLN A 42 -15.79 2.13 -3.08
N ASN A 43 -16.36 3.32 -2.87
CA ASN A 43 -15.98 4.55 -3.58
C ASN A 43 -14.69 5.15 -3.00
N ILE A 44 -14.45 4.97 -1.70
CA ILE A 44 -13.25 5.45 -1.01
C ILE A 44 -12.02 4.68 -1.49
N SER A 45 -12.14 3.35 -1.65
CA SER A 45 -11.07 2.56 -2.25
C SER A 45 -10.83 2.95 -3.71
N GLY A 46 -11.90 3.18 -4.48
CA GLY A 46 -11.80 3.62 -5.87
C GLY A 46 -11.06 4.95 -6.05
N GLU A 47 -11.41 5.98 -5.28
CA GLU A 47 -10.71 7.28 -5.33
C GLU A 47 -9.24 7.18 -4.91
N TYR A 48 -8.92 6.38 -3.89
CA TYR A 48 -7.54 6.13 -3.48
C TYR A 48 -6.72 5.40 -4.55
N PHE A 49 -7.29 4.35 -5.17
CA PHE A 49 -6.61 3.61 -6.24
C PHE A 49 -6.46 4.44 -7.52
N GLN A 50 -7.37 5.38 -7.80
CA GLN A 50 -7.29 6.20 -9.02
C GLN A 50 -6.36 7.41 -8.89
N ASN A 51 -6.40 8.13 -7.76
CA ASN A 51 -5.58 9.33 -7.59
C ASN A 51 -4.17 9.01 -7.06
N GLU A 52 -4.07 8.16 -6.05
CA GLU A 52 -2.81 7.92 -5.34
C GLU A 52 -2.01 6.77 -5.99
N ALA A 53 -2.64 5.61 -6.20
CA ALA A 53 -1.91 4.40 -6.59
C ALA A 53 -1.34 4.42 -8.02
N ARG A 54 -1.91 5.23 -8.93
CA ARG A 54 -1.44 5.31 -10.32
C ARG A 54 -0.10 6.02 -10.45
N HIS A 55 0.13 7.08 -9.68
CA HIS A 55 1.37 7.85 -9.75
C HIS A 55 2.55 7.05 -9.18
N ASP A 56 2.36 6.39 -8.04
CA ASP A 56 3.38 5.51 -7.47
C ASP A 56 3.73 4.36 -8.42
N PHE A 57 2.73 3.74 -9.05
CA PHE A 57 2.98 2.65 -10.00
C PHE A 57 3.73 3.12 -11.26
N LEU A 58 3.38 4.29 -11.80
CA LEU A 58 4.06 4.85 -12.98
C LEU A 58 5.51 5.24 -12.66
N MET A 59 5.75 5.88 -11.51
CA MET A 59 7.09 6.24 -11.07
C MET A 59 7.96 5.00 -10.83
N GLU A 60 7.40 3.97 -10.18
CA GLU A 60 8.09 2.70 -9.97
C GLU A 60 8.44 2.01 -11.29
N ALA A 61 7.50 1.98 -12.25
CA ALA A 61 7.74 1.40 -13.57
C ALA A 61 8.84 2.15 -14.34
N VAL A 62 8.85 3.49 -14.28
CA VAL A 62 9.91 4.32 -14.90
C VAL A 62 11.26 4.02 -14.25
N CYS A 63 11.33 3.97 -12.92
CA CYS A 63 12.55 3.61 -12.19
C CYS A 63 13.06 2.21 -12.59
N PHE A 64 12.16 1.23 -12.67
CA PHE A 64 12.51 -0.12 -13.08
C PHE A 64 13.08 -0.17 -14.50
N VAL A 65 12.45 0.53 -15.44
CA VAL A 65 12.93 0.63 -16.82
C VAL A 65 14.31 1.28 -16.90
N LEU A 66 14.54 2.35 -16.14
CA LEU A 66 15.87 2.99 -16.06
C LEU A 66 16.93 2.02 -15.53
N ILE A 67 16.62 1.28 -14.46
CA ILE A 67 17.53 0.26 -13.92
C ILE A 67 17.86 -0.79 -14.98
N VAL A 68 16.85 -1.32 -15.68
CA VAL A 68 17.06 -2.31 -16.76
C VAL A 68 17.96 -1.76 -17.86
N PHE A 69 17.73 -0.53 -18.33
CA PHE A 69 18.59 0.08 -19.36
C PHE A 69 20.02 0.30 -18.89
N THR A 70 20.21 0.79 -17.65
CA THR A 70 21.55 0.96 -17.07
C THR A 70 22.28 -0.37 -16.91
N ALA A 71 21.57 -1.45 -16.57
CA ALA A 71 22.12 -2.80 -16.45
C ALA A 71 22.37 -3.48 -17.81
N ALA A 72 21.62 -3.12 -18.85
CA ALA A 72 21.79 -3.68 -20.19
C ALA A 72 23.07 -3.18 -20.88
N ALA A 73 23.49 -1.94 -20.64
CA ALA A 73 24.70 -1.37 -21.23
C ALA A 73 25.97 -2.21 -20.99
N PRO A 74 26.32 -2.61 -19.75
CA PRO A 74 27.49 -3.47 -19.53
C PRO A 74 27.32 -4.87 -20.12
N LEU A 75 26.10 -5.41 -20.23
CA LEU A 75 25.87 -6.71 -20.86
C LEU A 75 26.17 -6.68 -22.37
N VAL A 76 25.80 -5.62 -23.07
CA VAL A 76 26.09 -5.47 -24.50
C VAL A 76 27.60 -5.36 -24.73
N ILE A 77 28.29 -4.55 -23.91
CA ILE A 77 29.75 -4.42 -23.99
C ILE A 77 30.44 -5.76 -23.70
N ALA A 78 30.00 -6.47 -22.66
CA ALA A 78 30.54 -7.78 -22.33
C ALA A 78 30.29 -8.79 -23.46
N ALA A 79 29.09 -8.80 -24.06
CA ALA A 79 28.77 -9.69 -25.17
C ALA A 79 29.67 -9.41 -26.40
N HIS A 80 29.94 -8.13 -26.71
CA HIS A 80 30.88 -7.76 -27.76
C HIS A 80 32.30 -8.27 -27.48
N ALA A 81 32.81 -8.05 -26.26
CA ALA A 81 34.14 -8.51 -25.87
C ALA A 81 34.29 -10.04 -25.96
N VAL A 82 33.24 -10.78 -25.55
CA VAL A 82 33.22 -12.25 -25.67
C VAL A 82 33.20 -12.68 -27.13
N ALA A 83 32.42 -12.02 -27.98
CA ALA A 83 32.37 -12.32 -29.41
C ALA A 83 33.73 -12.12 -30.10
N ASP A 84 34.41 -11.02 -29.78
CA ASP A 84 35.76 -10.74 -30.30
C ASP A 84 36.78 -11.78 -29.82
N LEU A 85 36.70 -12.20 -28.55
CA LEU A 85 37.55 -13.25 -28.01
C LEU A 85 37.33 -14.60 -28.72
N CYS A 86 36.07 -15.00 -28.90
CA CYS A 86 35.73 -16.22 -29.65
C CYS A 86 36.26 -16.16 -31.08
N ARG A 87 36.15 -15.00 -31.74
CA ARG A 87 36.68 -14.81 -33.08
C ARG A 87 38.20 -14.94 -33.12
N ALA A 88 38.90 -14.35 -32.16
CA ALA A 88 40.35 -14.46 -32.07
C ALA A 88 40.81 -15.91 -31.91
N PHE A 89 40.12 -16.70 -31.09
CA PHE A 89 40.41 -18.13 -30.95
C PHE A 89 40.05 -18.96 -32.18
N ALA A 90 39.02 -18.59 -32.94
CA ALA A 90 38.62 -19.28 -34.16
C ALA A 90 39.58 -19.03 -35.35
N GLN A 91 40.46 -18.03 -35.26
CA GLN A 91 41.46 -17.70 -36.28
C GLN A 91 42.85 -18.31 -36.00
N ILE A 92 43.01 -19.00 -34.87
CA ILE A 92 44.20 -19.78 -34.48
C ILE A 92 43.97 -21.24 -34.89
#